data_AF-A0A2G2XDQ0-F1
#
_entry.id   AF-A0A2G2XDQ0-F1
#
_cell.length_a   1.000
_cell.length_b   1.000
_cell.length_c   1.000
_cell.angle_alpha   90.00
_cell.angle_beta   90.00
_cell.angle_gamma   90.00
#
_symmetry.space_group_name_H-M   'P 1'
#
loop_
_entity.id
_entity.type
_entity.pdbx_description
1 polymer ?
#
loop_
_entity_poly.entity_id
_entity_poly.type
_entity_poly.pdbx_seq_one_letter_code
_entity_poly.pdbx_strand_id
1 'polypeptide(L)'
;MGSSHGKSLAERQGEAVDRSLLNHLLKMFTALGIYTESFEKPFIERTSEFYATEGVKYMQQSDVPDYLKHVEVRLHEEHERCLHYLDASTRKPLIATAERQLLERHISAILDKGFMMLMDGKRIQDLQRMYLLFPRVEALESLKQALSSYIRRAGQSIVQDDEKDKDMVSSLLEFKASVDTIWEESFSKNEAFGNTIKDAFGHLINLCENRPAELIAKFVDEKLRAGNKGTSEEELEGTLDKVLVLFRFIQGKDVFEAFYKKDLAKRLLLGKSASIDAEKSMISKLKTECGSQFTNKLEGMFKV
;
A
#
# COMPACT_ATOMS: atom_id res chain seq x y z
N MET A 1 46.16 13.99 -8.82
CA MET A 1 44.74 14.35 -8.59
C MET A 1 43.75 13.45 -9.33
N GLY A 2 44.00 13.00 -10.57
CA GLY A 2 43.07 12.08 -11.29
C GLY A 2 42.95 10.65 -10.73
N SER A 3 43.94 10.19 -9.97
CA SER A 3 44.02 8.79 -9.49
C SER A 3 43.03 8.43 -8.39
N SER A 4 42.76 9.31 -7.42
CA SER A 4 41.82 9.03 -6.32
C SER A 4 40.36 9.06 -6.76
N HIS A 5 40.01 10.01 -7.65
CA HIS A 5 38.69 10.12 -8.26
C HIS A 5 38.34 8.89 -9.11
N GLY A 6 39.24 8.50 -10.02
CA GLY A 6 39.05 7.32 -10.88
C GLY A 6 38.93 6.03 -10.08
N LYS A 7 39.73 5.87 -9.01
CA LYS A 7 39.66 4.69 -8.14
C LYS A 7 38.32 4.56 -7.41
N SER A 8 37.75 5.65 -6.92
CA SER A 8 36.43 5.60 -6.26
C SER A 8 35.28 5.22 -7.21
N LEU A 9 35.38 5.60 -8.49
CA LEU A 9 34.44 5.18 -9.53
C LEU A 9 34.65 3.73 -9.96
N ALA A 10 35.91 3.29 -10.05
CA ALA A 10 36.27 1.91 -10.33
C ALA A 10 35.72 0.94 -9.26
N GLU A 11 35.74 1.33 -7.98
CA GLU A 11 35.13 0.53 -6.90
C GLU A 11 33.62 0.31 -7.12
N ARG A 12 32.89 1.30 -7.64
CA ARG A 12 31.45 1.15 -7.97
C ARG A 12 31.19 0.17 -9.12
N GLN A 13 32.20 -0.07 -9.95
CA GLN A 13 32.18 -1.05 -11.03
C GLN A 13 32.68 -2.43 -10.57
N GLY A 14 32.99 -2.58 -9.28
CA GLY A 14 33.45 -3.84 -8.68
C GLY A 14 34.96 -4.04 -8.73
N GLU A 15 35.74 -3.03 -9.12
CA GLU A 15 37.20 -3.12 -9.10
C GLU A 15 37.74 -3.03 -7.67
N ALA A 16 38.74 -3.86 -7.35
CA ALA A 16 39.40 -3.81 -6.05
C ALA A 16 40.26 -2.55 -5.92
N VAL A 17 40.05 -1.79 -4.84
CA VAL A 17 40.77 -0.55 -4.56
C VAL A 17 41.45 -0.62 -3.21
N ASP A 18 42.68 -0.11 -3.13
CA ASP A 18 43.40 0.03 -1.86
C ASP A 18 42.76 1.15 -1.01
N ARG A 19 41.81 0.74 -0.16
CA ARG A 19 41.08 1.61 0.78
C ARG A 19 42.01 2.26 1.81
N SER A 20 43.10 1.59 2.19
CA SER A 20 44.08 2.13 3.13
C SER A 20 44.83 3.30 2.50
N LEU A 21 45.30 3.14 1.27
CA LEU A 21 45.96 4.22 0.52
C LEU A 21 45.01 5.42 0.32
N LEU A 22 43.75 5.17 -0.07
CA LEU A 22 42.76 6.24 -0.21
C LEU A 22 42.54 6.99 1.11
N ASN A 23 42.39 6.28 2.22
CA ASN A 23 42.20 6.88 3.54
C ASN A 23 43.38 7.80 3.91
N HIS A 24 44.62 7.33 3.75
CA HIS A 24 45.81 8.15 4.03
C HIS A 24 45.88 9.40 3.15
N LEU A 25 45.63 9.28 1.84
CA LEU A 25 45.66 10.40 0.90
C LEU A 25 44.56 11.44 1.21
N LEU A 26 43.36 10.99 1.56
CA LEU A 26 42.25 11.89 1.86
C LEU A 26 42.43 12.58 3.21
N LYS A 27 42.98 11.89 4.22
CA LYS A 27 43.40 12.53 5.47
C LYS A 27 44.47 13.60 5.25
N MET A 28 45.41 13.37 4.33
CA MET A 28 46.38 14.39 3.94
C MET A 28 45.68 15.60 3.30
N PHE A 29 44.68 15.39 2.44
CA PHE A 29 43.93 16.49 1.82
C PHE A 29 43.16 17.30 2.87
N THR A 30 42.58 16.63 3.88
CA THR A 30 41.91 17.28 5.01
C THR A 30 42.92 18.09 5.84
N ALA A 31 44.07 17.50 6.18
CA ALA A 31 45.12 18.18 6.94
C ALA A 31 45.71 19.42 6.22
N LEU A 32 45.76 19.39 4.88
CA LEU A 32 46.19 20.51 4.05
C LEU A 32 45.09 21.55 3.79
N GLY A 33 43.85 21.33 4.27
CA GLY A 33 42.73 22.25 4.08
C GLY A 33 42.20 22.33 2.65
N ILE A 34 42.54 21.37 1.78
CA ILE A 34 42.17 21.37 0.35
C ILE A 34 41.11 20.32 -0.02
N TYR A 35 40.67 19.50 0.94
CA TYR A 35 39.75 18.38 0.71
C TYR A 35 38.46 18.79 -0.02
N THR A 36 37.77 19.81 0.47
CA THR A 36 36.46 20.22 -0.09
C THR A 36 36.55 20.65 -1.56
N GLU A 37 37.50 21.54 -1.88
CA GLU A 37 37.63 22.09 -3.24
C GLU A 37 38.31 21.11 -4.21
N SER A 38 39.36 20.41 -3.77
CA SER A 38 40.17 19.56 -4.66
C SER A 38 39.64 18.13 -4.79
N PHE A 39 38.86 17.66 -3.81
CA PHE A 39 38.34 16.31 -3.81
C PHE A 39 36.80 16.25 -3.74
N GLU A 40 36.19 16.77 -2.68
CA GLU A 40 34.77 16.53 -2.41
C GLU A 40 33.85 17.01 -3.52
N LYS A 41 33.95 18.28 -3.95
CA LYS A 41 33.10 18.83 -5.01
C LYS A 41 33.23 18.03 -6.33
N PRO A 42 34.44 17.81 -6.90
CA PRO A 42 34.58 16.97 -8.10
C PRO A 42 34.13 15.52 -7.91
N PHE A 43 34.27 14.97 -6.70
CA PHE A 43 33.84 13.60 -6.39
C PHE A 43 32.32 13.48 -6.40
N ILE A 44 31.61 14.44 -5.80
CA ILE A 44 30.14 14.49 -5.80
C ILE A 44 29.60 14.73 -7.22
N GLU A 45 30.20 15.62 -8.00
CA GLU A 45 29.82 15.87 -9.40
C GLU A 45 29.91 14.60 -10.25
N ARG A 46 31.05 13.90 -10.22
CA ARG A 46 31.21 12.63 -10.93
C ARG A 46 30.27 11.53 -10.43
N THR A 47 29.98 11.52 -9.13
CA THR A 47 29.00 10.59 -8.55
C THR A 47 27.60 10.85 -9.09
N SER A 48 27.23 12.12 -9.21
CA SER A 48 25.95 12.53 -9.78
C SER A 48 25.81 12.06 -11.23
N GLU A 49 26.83 12.25 -12.07
CA GLU A 49 26.85 11.79 -13.46
C GLU A 49 26.77 10.26 -13.58
N PHE A 50 27.53 9.56 -12.74
CA PHE A 50 27.53 8.10 -12.68
C PHE A 50 26.12 7.57 -12.37
N TYR A 51 25.52 8.00 -11.27
CA TYR A 51 24.20 7.51 -10.86
C TYR A 51 23.07 8.02 -11.74
N ALA A 52 23.20 9.18 -12.38
CA ALA A 52 22.24 9.62 -13.40
C ALA A 52 22.19 8.64 -14.58
N THR A 53 23.36 8.18 -15.04
CA THR A 53 23.47 7.23 -16.15
C THR A 53 23.01 5.83 -15.72
N GLU A 54 23.45 5.38 -14.55
CA GLU A 54 23.09 4.06 -14.01
C GLU A 54 21.59 3.95 -13.74
N GLY A 55 20.99 4.97 -13.13
CA GLY A 55 19.56 5.01 -12.81
C GLY A 55 18.68 4.85 -14.05
N VAL A 56 18.98 5.60 -15.13
CA VAL A 56 18.26 5.47 -16.41
C VAL A 56 18.45 4.08 -17.02
N LYS A 57 19.69 3.58 -17.06
CA LYS A 57 20.01 2.27 -17.66
C LYS A 57 19.26 1.14 -16.94
N TYR A 58 19.34 1.07 -15.61
CA TYR A 58 18.69 0.01 -14.85
C TYR A 58 17.16 0.12 -14.91
N MET A 59 16.58 1.33 -14.83
CA MET A 59 15.12 1.53 -14.94
C MET A 59 14.54 1.12 -16.31
N GLN A 60 15.38 0.98 -17.34
CA GLN A 60 15.00 0.45 -18.65
C GLN A 60 15.22 -1.06 -18.79
N GLN A 61 16.19 -1.62 -18.07
CA GLN A 61 16.66 -3.00 -18.25
C GLN A 61 16.14 -3.98 -17.20
N SER A 62 15.67 -3.50 -16.06
CA SER A 62 15.12 -4.32 -14.98
C SER A 62 13.67 -3.98 -14.69
N ASP A 63 12.98 -4.88 -13.99
CA ASP A 63 11.70 -4.56 -13.39
C ASP A 63 11.88 -3.68 -12.13
N VAL A 64 10.77 -3.17 -11.60
CA VAL A 64 10.77 -2.30 -10.42
C VAL A 64 11.27 -3.01 -9.15
N PRO A 65 10.86 -4.26 -8.83
CA PRO A 65 11.44 -5.01 -7.72
C PRO A 65 12.98 -5.04 -7.72
N ASP A 66 13.57 -5.43 -8.85
CA ASP A 66 15.02 -5.58 -8.94
C ASP A 66 15.74 -4.24 -9.00
N TYR A 67 15.11 -3.22 -9.61
CA TYR A 67 15.59 -1.85 -9.54
C TYR A 67 15.70 -1.36 -8.09
N LEU A 68 14.63 -1.52 -7.29
CA LEU A 68 14.65 -1.03 -5.90
C LEU A 68 15.65 -1.78 -5.03
N LYS A 69 15.86 -3.08 -5.27
CA LYS A 69 16.96 -3.84 -4.63
C LYS A 69 18.32 -3.27 -5.00
N HIS A 70 18.55 -2.98 -6.28
CA HIS A 70 19.79 -2.37 -6.75
C HIS A 70 20.03 -1.01 -6.06
N VAL A 71 19.01 -0.17 -5.94
CA VAL A 71 19.12 1.11 -5.24
C VAL A 71 19.48 0.90 -3.76
N GLU A 72 18.85 -0.04 -3.08
CA GLU A 72 19.16 -0.38 -1.68
C GLU A 72 20.64 -0.79 -1.51
N VAL A 73 21.15 -1.64 -2.42
CA VAL A 73 22.55 -2.06 -2.45
C VAL A 73 23.47 -0.84 -2.66
N ARG A 74 23.21 0.01 -3.66
CA ARG A 74 24.03 1.20 -3.93
C ARG A 74 24.08 2.17 -2.75
N LEU A 75 22.94 2.40 -2.09
CA LEU A 75 22.89 3.27 -0.91
C LEU A 75 23.67 2.68 0.27
N HIS A 76 23.66 1.36 0.43
CA HIS A 76 24.49 0.68 1.43
C HIS A 76 25.99 0.77 1.09
N GLU A 77 26.38 0.54 -0.16
CA GLU A 77 27.77 0.68 -0.63
C GLU A 77 28.32 2.11 -0.42
N GLU A 78 27.55 3.15 -0.74
CA GLU A 78 27.95 4.54 -0.46
C GLU A 78 28.07 4.81 1.04
N HIS A 79 27.21 4.20 1.86
CA HIS A 79 27.29 4.32 3.30
C HIS A 79 28.60 3.72 3.85
N GLU A 80 28.92 2.49 3.45
CA GLU A 80 30.17 1.82 3.83
C GLU A 80 31.41 2.59 3.33
N ARG A 81 31.34 3.13 2.11
CA ARG A 81 32.41 3.97 1.56
C ARG A 81 32.68 5.19 2.43
N CYS A 82 31.63 5.85 2.92
CA CYS A 82 31.77 6.97 3.85
C CYS A 82 32.48 6.57 5.14
N LEU A 83 32.22 5.37 5.65
CA LEU A 83 32.81 4.89 6.91
C LEU A 83 34.30 4.53 6.75
N HIS A 84 34.72 4.06 5.56
CA HIS A 84 36.07 3.54 5.37
C HIS A 84 37.14 4.61 5.14
N TYR A 85 36.89 5.59 4.27
CA TYR A 85 37.97 6.49 3.84
C TYR A 85 37.57 7.93 3.50
N LEU A 86 36.28 8.28 3.48
CA LEU A 86 35.85 9.65 3.22
C LEU A 86 35.79 10.47 4.51
N ASP A 87 35.91 11.79 4.37
CA ASP A 87 35.65 12.70 5.47
C ASP A 87 34.15 12.69 5.87
N ALA A 88 33.87 12.90 7.16
CA ALA A 88 32.49 12.89 7.67
C ALA A 88 31.60 13.96 7.01
N SER A 89 32.17 15.07 6.55
CA SER A 89 31.48 16.13 5.80
C SER A 89 30.85 15.62 4.50
N THR A 90 31.46 14.61 3.86
CA THR A 90 31.03 14.08 2.56
C THR A 90 29.83 13.13 2.65
N ARG A 91 29.54 12.57 3.82
CA ARG A 91 28.48 11.55 3.97
C ARG A 91 27.11 12.07 3.54
N LYS A 92 26.69 13.22 4.06
CA LYS A 92 25.38 13.80 3.76
C LYS A 92 25.22 14.15 2.26
N PRO A 93 26.14 14.92 1.63
CA PRO A 93 26.00 15.26 0.21
C PRO A 93 26.12 14.03 -0.71
N LEU A 94 26.93 13.02 -0.35
CA LEU A 94 27.08 11.81 -1.14
C LEU A 94 25.79 10.97 -1.19
N ILE A 95 25.23 10.70 -0.02
CA ILE A 95 23.98 9.91 0.09
C ILE A 95 22.83 10.66 -0.58
N ALA A 96 22.70 11.97 -0.35
CA ALA A 96 21.66 12.78 -1.00
C ALA A 96 21.81 12.79 -2.53
N THR A 97 23.05 12.76 -3.05
CA THR A 97 23.29 12.67 -4.51
C THR A 97 22.84 11.33 -5.07
N ALA A 98 23.14 10.23 -4.39
CA ALA A 98 22.70 8.89 -4.80
C ALA A 98 21.17 8.76 -4.72
N GLU A 99 20.54 9.21 -3.63
CA GLU A 99 19.08 9.23 -3.46
C GLU A 99 18.40 10.05 -4.55
N ARG A 100 18.92 11.24 -4.86
CA ARG A 100 18.37 12.08 -5.92
C ARG A 100 18.43 11.42 -7.30
N GLN A 101 19.58 10.84 -7.65
CA GLN A 101 19.79 10.28 -8.98
C GLN A 101 19.11 8.93 -9.17
N LEU A 102 19.06 8.09 -8.13
CA LEU A 102 18.50 6.73 -8.21
C LEU A 102 17.03 6.63 -7.75
N LEU A 103 16.51 7.57 -6.95
CA LEU A 103 15.13 7.54 -6.47
C LEU A 103 14.34 8.75 -6.96
N GLU A 104 14.70 9.96 -6.53
CA GLU A 104 13.90 11.18 -6.72
C GLU A 104 13.52 11.38 -8.19
N ARG A 105 14.50 11.29 -9.11
CA ARG A 105 14.29 11.46 -10.56
C ARG A 105 13.43 10.38 -11.21
N HIS A 106 13.24 9.24 -10.53
CA HIS A 106 12.59 8.06 -11.08
C HIS A 106 11.27 7.69 -10.38
N ILE A 107 10.80 8.48 -9.40
CA ILE A 107 9.57 8.21 -8.63
C ILE A 107 8.38 7.91 -9.56
N SER A 108 8.12 8.77 -10.55
CA SER A 108 7.01 8.55 -11.50
C SER A 108 7.15 7.23 -12.23
N ALA A 109 8.32 6.95 -12.81
CA ALA A 109 8.56 5.72 -13.56
C ALA A 109 8.43 4.46 -12.68
N ILE A 110 8.89 4.52 -11.43
CA ILE A 110 8.76 3.44 -10.44
C ILE A 110 7.27 3.15 -10.16
N LEU A 111 6.49 4.20 -9.91
CA LEU A 111 5.06 4.06 -9.59
C LEU A 111 4.26 3.61 -10.82
N ASP A 112 4.45 4.27 -11.95
CA ASP A 112 3.71 4.04 -13.19
C ASP A 112 3.92 2.62 -13.75
N LYS A 113 5.16 2.11 -13.68
CA LYS A 113 5.50 0.77 -14.20
C LYS A 113 5.29 -0.34 -13.20
N GLY A 114 5.53 -0.08 -11.91
CA GLY A 114 5.70 -1.14 -10.92
C GLY A 114 4.56 -1.27 -9.93
N PHE A 115 3.95 -0.15 -9.52
CA PHE A 115 3.10 -0.16 -8.32
C PHE A 115 1.89 -1.08 -8.45
N MET A 116 1.20 -1.04 -9.59
CA MET A 116 0.11 -1.98 -9.90
C MET A 116 0.52 -3.44 -9.79
N MET A 117 1.60 -3.81 -10.51
CA MET A 117 2.08 -5.18 -10.56
C MET A 117 2.45 -5.70 -9.16
N LEU A 118 3.05 -4.84 -8.33
CA LEU A 118 3.39 -5.18 -6.95
C LEU A 118 2.15 -5.41 -6.08
N MET A 119 1.12 -4.56 -6.22
CA MET A 119 -0.14 -4.69 -5.48
C MET A 119 -0.94 -5.92 -5.91
N ASP A 120 -1.11 -6.12 -7.23
CA ASP A 120 -1.83 -7.27 -7.80
C ASP A 120 -1.13 -8.59 -7.44
N GLY A 121 0.21 -8.61 -7.53
CA GLY A 121 1.05 -9.75 -7.18
C GLY A 121 1.26 -9.95 -5.68
N LYS A 122 0.66 -9.12 -4.81
CA LYS A 122 0.81 -9.14 -3.35
C LYS A 122 2.28 -9.24 -2.92
N ARG A 123 3.14 -8.46 -3.57
CA ARG A 123 4.61 -8.49 -3.40
C ARG A 123 5.02 -7.73 -2.13
N ILE A 124 4.70 -8.30 -0.96
CA ILE A 124 4.82 -7.63 0.35
C ILE A 124 6.21 -7.04 0.60
N GLN A 125 7.27 -7.82 0.37
CA GLN A 125 8.64 -7.38 0.64
C GLN A 125 9.08 -6.24 -0.29
N ASP A 126 8.65 -6.27 -1.55
CA ASP A 126 9.01 -5.25 -2.54
C ASP A 126 8.25 -3.94 -2.28
N LEU A 127 6.98 -4.03 -1.87
CA LEU A 127 6.18 -2.89 -1.39
C LEU A 127 6.75 -2.29 -0.10
N GLN A 128 7.24 -3.12 0.82
CA GLN A 128 7.91 -2.67 2.04
C GLN A 128 9.20 -1.91 1.71
N ARG A 129 10.03 -2.43 0.78
CA ARG A 129 11.23 -1.73 0.31
C ARG A 129 10.88 -0.38 -0.30
N MET A 130 9.83 -0.32 -1.12
CA MET A 130 9.33 0.94 -1.69
C MET A 130 8.94 1.93 -0.58
N TYR A 131 8.17 1.50 0.43
CA TYR A 131 7.76 2.32 1.57
C TYR A 131 8.92 2.82 2.43
N LEU A 132 10.01 2.05 2.56
CA LEU A 132 11.21 2.46 3.29
C LEU A 132 12.10 3.43 2.52
N LEU A 133 12.17 3.31 1.18
CA LEU A 133 13.00 4.16 0.33
C LEU A 133 12.35 5.52 0.05
N PHE A 134 11.03 5.58 -0.13
CA PHE A 134 10.33 6.80 -0.57
C PHE A 134 10.42 7.99 0.41
N PRO A 135 10.38 7.80 1.74
CA PRO A 135 10.60 8.89 2.70
C PRO A 135 11.96 9.58 2.56
N ARG A 136 12.98 8.88 2.03
CA ARG A 136 14.34 9.42 1.86
C ARG A 136 14.40 10.55 0.82
N VAL A 137 13.39 10.63 -0.06
CA VAL A 137 13.25 11.64 -1.12
C VAL A 137 11.89 12.36 -1.06
N GLU A 138 11.29 12.43 0.13
CA GLU A 138 10.02 13.13 0.39
C GLU A 138 8.84 12.65 -0.50
N ALA A 139 8.90 11.41 -1.01
CA ALA A 139 7.96 10.87 -2.00
C ALA A 139 6.76 10.13 -1.40
N LEU A 140 6.58 10.20 -0.08
CA LEU A 140 5.53 9.43 0.59
C LEU A 140 4.12 9.83 0.13
N GLU A 141 3.91 11.10 -0.24
CA GLU A 141 2.65 11.58 -0.80
C GLU A 141 2.35 10.93 -2.16
N SER A 142 3.35 10.85 -3.04
CA SER A 142 3.21 10.17 -4.35
C SER A 142 2.84 8.69 -4.19
N LEU A 143 3.40 8.01 -3.18
CA LEU A 143 3.04 6.62 -2.87
C LEU A 143 1.58 6.48 -2.40
N LYS A 144 1.10 7.40 -1.55
CA LYS A 144 -0.33 7.41 -1.14
C LYS A 144 -1.26 7.69 -2.32
N GLN A 145 -0.89 8.61 -3.20
CA GLN A 145 -1.66 8.88 -4.42
C GLN A 145 -1.72 7.65 -5.34
N ALA A 146 -0.61 6.94 -5.51
CA ALA A 146 -0.58 5.67 -6.25
C ALA A 146 -1.48 4.59 -5.61
N LEU A 147 -1.46 4.47 -4.28
CA LEU A 147 -2.35 3.57 -3.53
C LEU A 147 -3.82 3.91 -3.74
N SER A 148 -4.19 5.17 -3.59
CA SER A 148 -5.57 5.64 -3.80
C SER A 148 -6.03 5.37 -5.24
N SER A 149 -5.19 5.68 -6.23
CA SER A 149 -5.45 5.43 -7.65
C SER A 149 -5.63 3.94 -7.95
N TYR A 150 -4.75 3.09 -7.40
CA TYR A 150 -4.86 1.64 -7.52
C TYR A 150 -6.18 1.13 -6.96
N ILE A 151 -6.54 1.51 -5.72
CA ILE A 151 -7.78 1.06 -5.07
C ILE A 151 -9.01 1.49 -5.88
N ARG A 152 -9.02 2.73 -6.36
CA ARG A 152 -10.13 3.25 -7.17
C ARG A 152 -10.27 2.49 -8.47
N ARG A 153 -9.18 2.27 -9.21
CA ARG A 153 -9.24 1.61 -10.52
C ARG A 153 -9.59 0.12 -10.40
N ALA A 154 -8.90 -0.61 -9.53
CA ALA A 154 -9.16 -2.04 -9.32
C ALA A 154 -10.55 -2.26 -8.71
N GLY A 155 -10.95 -1.40 -7.77
CA GLY A 155 -12.30 -1.40 -7.23
C GLY A 155 -13.38 -1.12 -8.28
N GLN A 156 -13.18 -0.12 -9.14
CA GLN A 156 -14.14 0.22 -10.20
C GLN A 156 -14.42 -0.95 -11.12
N SER A 157 -13.39 -1.72 -11.50
CA SER A 157 -13.59 -2.94 -12.29
C SER A 157 -14.40 -4.02 -11.58
N ILE A 158 -14.46 -4.02 -10.24
CA ILE A 158 -15.30 -4.95 -9.47
C ILE A 158 -16.76 -4.46 -9.45
N VAL A 159 -17.00 -3.16 -9.23
CA VAL A 159 -18.34 -2.62 -9.03
C VAL A 159 -19.09 -2.38 -10.35
N GLN A 160 -18.37 -2.24 -11.47
CA GLN A 160 -18.95 -1.99 -12.80
C GLN A 160 -19.07 -3.24 -13.67
N ASP A 161 -18.70 -4.42 -13.17
CA ASP A 161 -18.84 -5.69 -13.89
C ASP A 161 -20.27 -6.25 -13.72
N ASP A 162 -21.19 -5.81 -14.59
CA ASP A 162 -22.61 -6.20 -14.57
C ASP A 162 -22.83 -7.72 -14.70
N GLU A 163 -21.90 -8.47 -15.30
CA GLU A 163 -21.99 -9.92 -15.42
C GLU A 163 -21.72 -10.64 -14.08
N LYS A 164 -21.00 -10.00 -13.17
CA LYS A 164 -20.58 -10.55 -11.86
C LYS A 164 -21.26 -9.91 -10.67
N ASP A 165 -22.44 -9.32 -10.87
CA ASP A 165 -23.23 -8.67 -9.83
C ASP A 165 -23.43 -9.51 -8.55
N LYS A 166 -23.56 -10.83 -8.70
CA LYS A 166 -23.73 -11.76 -7.57
C LYS A 166 -22.46 -11.90 -6.73
N ASP A 167 -21.29 -11.79 -7.36
CA ASP A 167 -19.99 -11.97 -6.74
C ASP A 167 -19.35 -10.65 -6.32
N MET A 168 -19.97 -9.50 -6.66
CA MET A 168 -19.44 -8.16 -6.40
C MET A 168 -19.08 -7.97 -4.92
N VAL A 169 -19.99 -8.31 -3.99
CA VAL A 169 -19.74 -8.11 -2.55
C VAL A 169 -18.61 -9.02 -2.06
N SER A 170 -18.60 -10.30 -2.45
CA SER A 170 -17.51 -11.23 -2.12
C SER A 170 -16.16 -10.72 -2.64
N SER A 171 -16.13 -10.25 -3.89
CA SER A 171 -14.95 -9.71 -4.54
C SER A 171 -14.45 -8.44 -3.84
N LEU A 172 -15.35 -7.55 -3.41
CA LEU A 172 -14.99 -6.36 -2.63
C LEU A 172 -14.43 -6.72 -1.25
N LEU A 173 -14.97 -7.76 -0.59
CA LEU A 173 -14.46 -8.23 0.70
C LEU A 173 -13.04 -8.81 0.56
N GLU A 174 -12.81 -9.65 -0.46
CA GLU A 174 -11.49 -10.20 -0.75
C GLU A 174 -10.50 -9.12 -1.13
N PHE A 175 -10.94 -8.15 -1.94
CA PHE A 175 -10.12 -7.00 -2.33
C PHE A 175 -9.75 -6.15 -1.12
N LYS A 176 -10.72 -5.83 -0.24
CA LYS A 176 -10.47 -5.08 1.01
C LYS A 176 -9.49 -5.82 1.92
N ALA A 177 -9.68 -7.12 2.11
CA ALA A 177 -8.78 -7.94 2.92
C ALA A 177 -7.35 -7.95 2.34
N SER A 178 -7.22 -8.08 1.01
CA SER A 178 -5.91 -8.03 0.35
C SER A 178 -5.20 -6.69 0.54
N VAL A 179 -5.92 -5.58 0.40
CA VAL A 179 -5.36 -4.23 0.62
C VAL A 179 -4.98 -4.02 2.09
N ASP A 180 -5.78 -4.52 3.02
CA ASP A 180 -5.47 -4.46 4.45
C ASP A 180 -4.20 -5.25 4.79
N THR A 181 -4.05 -6.49 4.30
CA THR A 181 -2.82 -7.27 4.51
C THR A 181 -1.58 -6.52 4.03
N ILE A 182 -1.65 -5.90 2.84
CA ILE A 182 -0.54 -5.08 2.31
C ILE A 182 -0.27 -3.87 3.22
N TRP A 183 -1.30 -3.18 3.66
CA TRP A 183 -1.15 -2.03 4.57
C TRP A 183 -0.51 -2.42 5.90
N GLU A 184 -0.89 -3.58 6.44
CA GLU A 184 -0.36 -4.09 7.70
C GLU A 184 1.09 -4.53 7.58
N GLU A 185 1.42 -5.32 6.55
CA GLU A 185 2.73 -5.96 6.43
C GLU A 185 3.76 -5.09 5.70
N SER A 186 3.36 -4.35 4.66
CA SER A 186 4.28 -3.53 3.86
C SER A 186 4.40 -2.09 4.34
N PHE A 187 3.31 -1.50 4.86
CA PHE A 187 3.26 -0.08 5.24
C PHE A 187 3.23 0.14 6.75
N SER A 188 3.59 -0.88 7.53
CA SER A 188 3.73 -0.83 9.00
C SER A 188 2.51 -0.27 9.72
N LYS A 189 1.29 -0.55 9.22
CA LYS A 189 0.03 0.00 9.74
C LYS A 189 0.03 1.54 9.85
N ASN A 190 0.74 2.23 8.95
CA ASN A 190 0.80 3.69 8.95
C ASN A 190 -0.60 4.31 8.85
N GLU A 191 -0.98 5.14 9.82
CA GLU A 191 -2.33 5.71 9.90
C GLU A 191 -2.72 6.55 8.67
N ALA A 192 -1.78 7.29 8.08
CA ALA A 192 -2.05 8.10 6.89
C ALA A 192 -2.39 7.23 5.68
N PHE A 193 -1.75 6.07 5.54
CA PHE A 193 -2.10 5.07 4.53
C PHE A 193 -3.45 4.42 4.83
N GLY A 194 -3.72 4.13 6.11
CA GLY A 194 -5.03 3.63 6.55
C GLY A 194 -6.17 4.58 6.22
N ASN A 195 -5.97 5.88 6.42
CA ASN A 195 -6.94 6.92 6.03
C ASN A 195 -7.11 7.01 4.51
N THR A 196 -6.00 6.93 3.75
CA THR A 196 -6.04 6.89 2.29
C THR A 196 -6.87 5.70 1.77
N ILE A 197 -6.73 4.52 2.38
CA ILE A 197 -7.53 3.33 2.07
C ILE A 197 -9.00 3.56 2.40
N LYS A 198 -9.30 4.09 3.59
CA LYS A 198 -10.68 4.39 4.01
C LYS A 198 -11.35 5.36 3.02
N ASP A 199 -10.67 6.43 2.63
CA ASP A 199 -11.20 7.43 1.71
C ASP A 199 -11.41 6.86 0.30
N ALA A 200 -10.47 6.03 -0.18
CA ALA A 200 -10.57 5.38 -1.48
C ALA A 200 -11.73 4.37 -1.54
N PHE A 201 -11.89 3.52 -0.51
CA PHE A 201 -13.03 2.59 -0.41
C PHE A 201 -14.36 3.33 -0.19
N GLY A 202 -14.37 4.40 0.59
CA GLY A 202 -15.52 5.29 0.75
C GLY A 202 -15.99 5.85 -0.58
N HIS A 203 -15.07 6.39 -1.39
CA HIS A 203 -15.41 6.86 -2.72
C HIS A 203 -15.88 5.72 -3.65
N LEU A 204 -15.22 4.57 -3.61
CA LEU A 204 -15.56 3.41 -4.44
C LEU A 204 -16.99 2.92 -4.18
N ILE A 205 -17.33 2.69 -2.92
CA ILE A 205 -18.63 2.14 -2.52
C ILE A 205 -19.77 3.11 -2.81
N ASN A 206 -19.51 4.42 -2.82
CA ASN A 206 -20.54 5.41 -3.13
C ASN A 206 -20.56 5.84 -4.60
N LEU A 207 -19.73 5.24 -5.47
CA LEU A 207 -19.68 5.59 -6.90
C LEU A 207 -20.95 5.18 -7.65
N CYS A 208 -21.58 4.07 -7.25
CA CYS A 208 -22.77 3.52 -7.89
C CYS A 208 -24.06 3.85 -7.12
N GLU A 209 -24.08 4.99 -6.43
CA GLU A 209 -25.19 5.50 -5.63
C GLU A 209 -25.78 4.43 -4.69
N ASN A 210 -26.96 3.90 -5.02
CA ASN A 210 -27.74 3.00 -4.19
C ASN A 210 -27.42 1.51 -4.43
N ARG A 211 -26.75 1.17 -5.54
CA ARG A 211 -26.51 -0.23 -5.94
C ARG A 211 -25.69 -1.01 -4.91
N PRO A 212 -24.60 -0.47 -4.32
CA PRO A 212 -23.82 -1.21 -3.33
C PRO A 212 -24.59 -1.45 -2.03
N ALA A 213 -25.45 -0.52 -1.61
CA ALA A 213 -26.31 -0.70 -0.44
C ALA A 213 -27.31 -1.84 -0.63
N GLU A 214 -27.96 -1.93 -1.79
CA GLU A 214 -28.85 -3.03 -2.13
C GLU A 214 -28.11 -4.37 -2.20
N LEU A 215 -26.96 -4.42 -2.87
CA LEU A 215 -26.20 -5.67 -3.05
C LEU A 215 -25.64 -6.18 -1.72
N ILE A 216 -25.18 -5.29 -0.83
CA ILE A 216 -24.75 -5.67 0.51
C ILE A 216 -25.93 -6.22 1.33
N ALA A 217 -27.13 -5.61 1.23
CA ALA A 217 -28.33 -6.15 1.89
C ALA A 217 -28.71 -7.55 1.37
N LYS A 218 -28.69 -7.75 0.05
CA LYS A 218 -28.94 -9.06 -0.59
C LYS A 218 -27.92 -10.11 -0.18
N PHE A 219 -26.64 -9.74 -0.12
CA PHE A 219 -25.57 -10.63 0.31
C PHE A 219 -25.77 -11.10 1.76
N VAL A 220 -26.13 -10.19 2.67
CA VAL A 220 -26.44 -10.56 4.06
C VAL A 220 -27.67 -11.47 4.13
N ASP A 221 -28.73 -11.18 3.35
CA ASP A 221 -29.91 -12.06 3.27
C ASP A 221 -29.54 -13.48 2.82
N GLU A 222 -28.69 -13.62 1.80
CA GLU A 222 -28.22 -14.92 1.33
C GLU A 222 -27.47 -15.69 2.42
N LYS A 223 -26.56 -15.04 3.15
CA LYS A 223 -25.78 -15.68 4.21
C LYS A 223 -26.63 -16.09 5.43
N LEU A 224 -27.70 -15.35 5.71
CA LEU A 224 -28.62 -15.62 6.82
C LEU A 224 -29.75 -16.60 6.47
N ARG A 225 -29.83 -17.12 5.25
CA ARG A 225 -30.86 -18.11 4.86
C ARG A 225 -30.52 -19.54 5.29
N ALA A 226 -31.55 -20.32 5.59
CA ALA A 226 -31.48 -21.72 5.99
C ALA A 226 -30.84 -22.66 4.96
N GLY A 227 -30.59 -22.22 3.73
CA GLY A 227 -29.83 -22.97 2.72
C GLY A 227 -28.32 -23.02 2.99
N ASN A 228 -27.82 -22.17 3.88
CA ASN A 228 -26.39 -22.03 4.17
C ASN A 228 -25.88 -23.02 5.25
N LYS A 229 -26.48 -24.23 5.33
CA LYS A 229 -26.23 -25.22 6.42
C LYS A 229 -24.81 -25.80 6.45
N GLY A 230 -23.97 -25.52 5.46
CA GLY A 230 -22.58 -25.97 5.40
C GLY A 230 -21.58 -25.04 6.09
N THR A 231 -21.98 -23.81 6.43
CA THR A 231 -21.11 -22.81 7.08
C THR A 231 -21.26 -22.91 8.60
N SER A 232 -20.14 -22.91 9.32
CA SER A 232 -20.18 -22.91 10.79
C SER A 232 -20.70 -21.56 11.33
N GLU A 233 -21.22 -21.53 12.56
CA GLU A 233 -21.66 -20.27 13.18
C GLU A 233 -20.50 -19.27 13.30
N GLU A 234 -19.28 -19.74 13.57
CA GLU A 234 -18.07 -18.91 13.66
C GLU A 234 -17.69 -18.29 12.31
N GLU A 235 -17.74 -19.09 11.23
CA GLU A 235 -17.48 -18.59 9.87
C GLU A 235 -18.55 -17.59 9.41
N LEU A 236 -19.81 -17.84 9.77
CA LEU A 236 -20.91 -16.93 9.48
C LEU A 236 -20.69 -15.60 10.20
N GLU A 237 -20.40 -15.63 11.50
CA GLU A 237 -20.16 -14.43 12.30
C GLU A 237 -18.97 -13.62 11.76
N GLY A 238 -17.85 -14.28 11.43
CA GLY A 238 -16.70 -13.64 10.81
C GLY A 238 -17.02 -13.04 9.42
N THR A 239 -17.93 -13.65 8.67
CA THR A 239 -18.42 -13.08 7.40
C THR A 239 -19.26 -11.83 7.64
N LEU A 240 -20.17 -11.84 8.62
CA LEU A 240 -20.99 -10.68 8.96
C LEU A 240 -20.13 -9.50 9.43
N ASP A 241 -19.08 -9.74 10.22
CA ASP A 241 -18.14 -8.69 10.63
C ASP A 241 -17.41 -8.05 9.46
N LYS A 242 -16.94 -8.86 8.50
CA LYS A 242 -16.30 -8.35 7.28
C LYS A 242 -17.27 -7.52 6.44
N VAL A 243 -18.53 -7.94 6.31
CA VAL A 243 -19.56 -7.16 5.60
C VAL A 243 -19.81 -5.81 6.26
N LEU A 244 -19.78 -5.76 7.59
CA LEU A 244 -19.97 -4.49 8.31
C LEU A 244 -18.84 -3.49 8.07
N VAL A 245 -17.63 -3.96 7.79
CA VAL A 245 -16.54 -3.08 7.35
C VAL A 245 -16.92 -2.36 6.05
N LEU A 246 -17.52 -3.06 5.08
CA LEU A 246 -18.02 -2.42 3.85
C LEU A 246 -19.23 -1.53 4.13
N PHE A 247 -20.15 -1.98 4.98
CA PHE A 247 -21.34 -1.22 5.36
C PHE A 247 -21.02 0.16 5.95
N ARG A 248 -19.94 0.28 6.73
CA ARG A 248 -19.47 1.56 7.30
C ARG A 248 -19.18 2.63 6.25
N PHE A 249 -18.81 2.23 5.04
CA PHE A 249 -18.52 3.16 3.95
C PHE A 249 -19.77 3.62 3.18
N ILE A 250 -20.93 2.97 3.36
CA ILE A 250 -22.16 3.30 2.66
C ILE A 250 -22.74 4.62 3.18
N GLN A 251 -23.06 5.55 2.27
CA GLN A 251 -23.81 6.77 2.59
C GLN A 251 -25.33 6.52 2.63
N GLY A 252 -25.89 5.78 1.66
CA GLY A 252 -27.31 5.41 1.56
C GLY A 252 -27.74 4.28 2.51
N LYS A 253 -27.56 4.45 3.82
CA LYS A 253 -27.89 3.42 4.83
C LYS A 253 -29.39 3.12 4.93
N ASP A 254 -30.23 4.10 4.60
CA ASP A 254 -31.68 3.98 4.50
C ASP A 254 -32.12 3.02 3.39
N VAL A 255 -31.40 3.03 2.25
CA VAL A 255 -31.61 2.07 1.17
C VAL A 255 -31.28 0.66 1.65
N PHE A 256 -30.12 0.47 2.29
CA PHE A 256 -29.78 -0.82 2.90
C PHE A 256 -30.87 -1.28 3.89
N GLU A 257 -31.34 -0.39 4.78
CA GLU A 257 -32.40 -0.71 5.76
C GLU A 257 -33.68 -1.18 5.06
N ALA A 258 -34.09 -0.51 3.99
CA ALA A 258 -35.31 -0.85 3.26
C ALA A 258 -35.24 -2.26 2.65
N PHE A 259 -34.13 -2.60 2.00
CA PHE A 259 -33.91 -3.95 1.46
C PHE A 259 -33.76 -5.00 2.56
N TYR A 260 -32.93 -4.72 3.57
CA TYR A 260 -32.70 -5.63 4.69
C TYR A 260 -34.00 -5.97 5.43
N LYS A 261 -34.82 -4.96 5.75
CA LYS A 261 -36.12 -5.13 6.42
C LYS A 261 -37.09 -5.97 5.59
N LYS A 262 -37.17 -5.70 4.28
CA LYS A 262 -38.04 -6.45 3.35
C LYS A 262 -37.67 -7.94 3.35
N ASP A 263 -36.38 -8.25 3.28
CA ASP A 263 -35.94 -9.65 3.17
C ASP A 263 -35.91 -10.36 4.53
N LEU A 264 -35.62 -9.65 5.64
CA LEU A 264 -35.83 -10.14 7.00
C LEU A 264 -37.29 -10.55 7.23
N ALA A 265 -38.26 -9.72 6.81
CA ALA A 265 -39.69 -10.04 6.96
C ALA A 265 -40.04 -11.37 6.28
N LYS A 266 -39.53 -11.60 5.07
CA LYS A 266 -39.73 -12.84 4.34
C LYS A 266 -39.07 -14.03 5.05
N ARG A 267 -37.85 -13.87 5.56
CA ARG A 267 -37.14 -14.95 6.27
C ARG A 267 -37.90 -15.38 7.53
N LEU A 268 -38.39 -14.41 8.31
CA LEU A 268 -39.18 -14.66 9.52
C LEU A 268 -40.53 -15.32 9.20
N LEU A 269 -41.31 -14.76 8.26
CA LEU A 269 -42.64 -15.29 7.92
C LEU A 269 -42.60 -16.68 7.27
N LEU A 270 -41.54 -17.00 6.54
CA LEU A 270 -41.41 -18.27 5.82
C LEU A 270 -40.54 -19.30 6.57
N GLY A 271 -40.04 -18.98 7.77
CA GLY A 271 -39.15 -19.86 8.53
C GLY A 271 -37.86 -20.22 7.79
N LYS A 272 -37.30 -19.28 7.01
CA LYS A 272 -36.14 -19.48 6.13
C LYS A 272 -34.83 -18.93 6.70
N SER A 273 -34.76 -18.54 7.96
CA SER A 273 -33.52 -18.10 8.61
C SER A 273 -32.61 -19.28 8.95
N ALA A 274 -31.30 -19.07 8.88
CA ALA A 274 -30.28 -20.05 9.26
C ALA A 274 -30.29 -20.32 10.77
N SER A 275 -30.33 -19.24 11.57
CA SER A 275 -30.43 -19.28 13.02
C SER A 275 -31.07 -18.00 13.53
N ILE A 276 -31.90 -18.08 14.58
CA ILE A 276 -32.49 -16.91 15.24
C ILE A 276 -31.40 -16.09 15.94
N ASP A 277 -30.38 -16.75 16.47
CA ASP A 277 -29.29 -16.08 17.18
C ASP A 277 -28.40 -15.28 16.21
N ALA A 278 -28.15 -15.81 15.02
CA ALA A 278 -27.45 -15.07 13.96
C ALA A 278 -28.21 -13.80 13.52
N GLU A 279 -29.53 -13.87 13.41
CA GLU A 279 -30.36 -12.69 13.06
C GLU A 279 -30.30 -11.62 14.16
N LYS A 280 -30.39 -12.03 15.43
CA LYS A 280 -30.24 -11.13 16.58
C LYS A 280 -28.85 -10.53 16.65
N SER A 281 -27.81 -11.32 16.39
CA SER A 281 -26.41 -10.85 16.30
C SER A 281 -26.28 -9.76 15.25
N MET A 282 -26.77 -10.01 14.02
CA MET A 282 -26.69 -9.03 12.93
C MET A 282 -27.41 -7.71 13.28
N ILE A 283 -28.61 -7.77 13.88
CA ILE A 283 -29.33 -6.58 14.33
C ILE A 283 -28.55 -5.83 15.42
N SER A 284 -27.96 -6.54 16.39
CA SER A 284 -27.11 -5.92 17.42
C SER A 284 -25.91 -5.21 16.81
N LYS A 285 -25.25 -5.80 15.81
CA LYS A 285 -24.14 -5.16 15.12
C LYS A 285 -24.58 -3.91 14.35
N LEU A 286 -25.69 -3.96 13.61
CA LEU A 286 -26.27 -2.78 12.95
C LEU A 286 -26.64 -1.67 13.94
N LYS A 287 -27.11 -2.03 15.13
CA LYS A 287 -27.41 -1.10 16.21
C LYS A 287 -26.16 -0.39 16.72
N THR A 288 -25.05 -1.11 16.84
CA THR A 288 -23.75 -0.51 17.21
C THR A 288 -23.28 0.49 16.15
N GLU A 289 -23.47 0.18 14.86
CA GLU A 289 -23.00 1.03 13.75
C GLU A 289 -23.89 2.26 13.48
N CYS A 290 -25.20 2.15 13.68
CA CYS A 290 -26.18 3.17 13.26
C CYS A 290 -27.05 3.71 14.39
N GLY A 291 -26.94 3.15 15.59
CA GLY A 291 -27.77 3.50 16.74
C GLY A 291 -29.14 2.80 16.75
N SER A 292 -29.82 2.94 17.89
CA SER A 292 -31.11 2.27 18.16
C SER A 292 -32.27 2.74 17.28
N GLN A 293 -32.22 3.99 16.78
CA GLN A 293 -33.28 4.51 15.91
C GLN A 293 -33.33 3.76 14.57
N PHE A 294 -32.17 3.38 14.03
CA PHE A 294 -32.05 2.61 12.79
C PHE A 294 -32.63 1.20 12.95
N THR A 295 -32.36 0.53 14.07
CA THR A 295 -32.78 -0.87 14.30
C THR A 295 -34.15 -1.03 14.93
N ASN A 296 -34.79 0.03 15.43
CA ASN A 296 -36.05 -0.05 16.18
C ASN A 296 -37.14 -0.88 15.45
N LYS A 297 -37.31 -0.64 14.15
CA LYS A 297 -38.27 -1.40 13.33
C LYS A 297 -37.88 -2.88 13.19
N LEU A 298 -36.59 -3.16 13.01
CA LEU A 298 -36.05 -4.52 12.88
C LEU A 298 -36.21 -5.31 14.19
N GLU A 299 -35.91 -4.68 15.32
CA GLU A 299 -36.08 -5.27 16.66
C GLU A 299 -37.56 -5.57 16.95
N GLY A 300 -38.47 -4.69 16.51
CA GLY A 300 -39.92 -4.90 16.63
C GLY A 300 -40.42 -6.13 15.89
N MET A 301 -39.78 -6.53 14.78
CA MET A 301 -40.18 -7.69 13.98
C MET A 301 -39.96 -9.03 14.69
N PHE A 302 -39.13 -9.08 15.75
CA PHE A 302 -38.90 -10.27 16.57
C PHE A 302 -39.81 -10.36 17.81
N LYS A 303 -40.64 -9.34 18.05
CA LYS A 303 -41.57 -9.29 19.20
C LYS A 303 -42.98 -9.75 18.84
N VAL A 304 -43.18 -10.19 17.60
CA VAL A 304 -44.44 -10.73 17.06
C VAL A 304 -44.34 -12.26 17.02
#